data_AF-A0A1T5MD42-F1
#
_entry.id   AF-A0A1T5MD42-F1
#
_cell.length_a   1.000
_cell.length_b   1.000
_cell.length_c   1.000
_cell.angle_alpha   90.00
_cell.angle_beta   90.00
_cell.angle_gamma   90.00
#
_symmetry.space_group_name_H-M   'P 1'
#
loop_
_entity.id
_entity.type
_entity.pdbx_description
1 polymer ?
#
loop_
_entity_poly.entity_id
_entity_poly.type
_entity_poly.pdbx_seq_one_letter_code
_entity_poly.pdbx_strand_id
1 'polypeptide(L)'
;MEFDDMKKIWDTQNSRLLYTIDETALGNLIARKKKKTNHITNITELLLIVVNLASGIFIAILSSSMQKGNILMYLTSLWMLGTAVYIVISRLRRLRQSHQFDRSMQGDLQYTISVATYQVRLSLLMRWNMLPVAILTALGVLNGGKSIGIIIGTLLLFILVYYASRWEHNIYKYRKLELESLQRKLQSEDVENLT
;
A
#
# COMPACT_ATOMS: atom_id res chain seq x y z
N MET A 1 -18.37 -6.33 8.71
CA MET A 1 -19.56 -5.59 8.29
C MET A 1 -19.95 -5.79 6.82
N GLU A 2 -19.06 -6.13 5.88
CA GLU A 2 -19.50 -6.38 4.47
C GLU A 2 -20.20 -7.74 4.23
N PHE A 3 -20.10 -8.70 5.16
CA PHE A 3 -20.78 -10.01 5.05
C PHE A 3 -22.25 -9.94 5.45
N ASP A 4 -22.60 -9.09 6.42
CA ASP A 4 -24.01 -8.86 6.78
C ASP A 4 -24.75 -8.12 5.65
N ASP A 5 -24.07 -7.25 4.90
CA ASP A 5 -24.66 -6.60 3.73
C ASP A 5 -24.86 -7.62 2.58
N MET A 6 -23.92 -8.53 2.36
CA MET A 6 -24.10 -9.65 1.42
C MET A 6 -25.21 -10.60 1.88
N LYS A 7 -25.28 -10.91 3.18
CA LYS A 7 -26.31 -11.76 3.78
C LYS A 7 -27.69 -11.07 3.75
N LYS A 8 -27.74 -9.74 3.84
CA LYS A 8 -28.96 -8.95 3.74
C LYS A 8 -29.46 -8.85 2.31
N ILE A 9 -28.57 -8.75 1.32
CA ILE A 9 -28.93 -8.87 -0.10
C ILE A 9 -29.40 -10.30 -0.42
N TRP A 10 -28.69 -11.31 0.11
CA TRP A 10 -29.04 -12.73 0.05
C TRP A 10 -30.44 -13.02 0.64
N ASP A 11 -30.71 -12.56 1.87
CA ASP A 11 -31.98 -12.78 2.56
C ASP A 11 -33.13 -11.98 1.93
N THR A 12 -32.85 -10.85 1.28
CA THR A 12 -33.88 -10.04 0.59
C THR A 12 -34.25 -10.61 -0.79
N GLN A 13 -33.37 -11.39 -1.44
CA GLN A 13 -33.62 -12.00 -2.75
C GLN A 13 -34.11 -13.46 -2.70
N ASN A 14 -33.98 -14.16 -1.56
CA ASN A 14 -34.17 -15.61 -1.41
C ASN A 14 -35.61 -16.14 -1.39
N SER A 15 -36.59 -15.43 -1.94
CA SER A 15 -37.94 -16.00 -2.15
C SER A 15 -38.15 -16.61 -3.55
N ARG A 16 -37.10 -16.71 -4.39
CA ARG A 16 -37.15 -17.47 -5.66
C ARG A 16 -35.83 -18.20 -5.98
N LEU A 17 -35.86 -19.54 -5.89
CA LEU A 17 -35.03 -20.54 -6.61
C LEU A 17 -33.49 -20.34 -6.67
N LEU A 18 -32.83 -20.44 -5.52
CA LEU A 18 -31.78 -21.41 -5.14
C LEU A 18 -30.73 -22.00 -6.12
N TYR A 19 -30.47 -21.57 -7.38
CA TYR A 19 -29.29 -22.10 -8.12
C TYR A 19 -28.83 -21.29 -9.34
N THR A 20 -28.86 -19.96 -9.27
CA THR A 20 -28.04 -19.14 -10.17
C THR A 20 -27.32 -18.12 -9.31
N ILE A 21 -26.06 -18.40 -8.99
CA ILE A 21 -25.13 -17.35 -8.58
C ILE A 21 -25.25 -16.28 -9.65
N ASP A 22 -25.74 -15.09 -9.28
CA ASP A 22 -25.86 -13.99 -10.22
C ASP A 22 -24.43 -13.56 -10.59
N GLU A 23 -23.92 -14.14 -11.67
CA GLU A 23 -22.59 -13.86 -12.22
C GLU A 23 -22.40 -12.36 -12.43
N THR A 24 -23.48 -11.64 -12.71
CA THR A 24 -23.43 -10.18 -12.89
C THR A 24 -23.23 -9.47 -11.54
N ALA A 25 -23.87 -9.92 -10.47
CA ALA A 25 -23.68 -9.37 -9.12
C ALA A 25 -22.27 -9.65 -8.59
N LEU A 26 -21.77 -10.88 -8.77
CA LEU A 26 -20.42 -11.28 -8.39
C LEU A 26 -19.35 -10.52 -9.19
N GLY A 27 -19.53 -10.41 -10.51
CA GLY A 27 -18.66 -9.64 -11.39
C GLY A 27 -18.60 -8.15 -11.02
N ASN A 28 -19.75 -7.55 -10.70
CA ASN A 28 -19.82 -6.17 -10.22
C ASN A 28 -19.10 -5.97 -8.87
N LEU A 29 -19.19 -6.94 -7.96
CA LEU A 29 -18.48 -6.90 -6.68
C LEU A 29 -16.96 -6.96 -6.89
N ILE A 30 -16.48 -7.88 -7.74
CA ILE A 30 -15.05 -7.99 -8.08
C ILE A 30 -14.56 -6.71 -8.75
N ALA A 31 -15.32 -6.17 -9.70
CA ALA A 31 -14.98 -4.91 -10.36
C ALA A 31 -14.90 -3.72 -9.38
N ARG A 32 -15.83 -3.63 -8.41
CA ARG A 32 -15.78 -2.61 -7.34
C ARG A 32 -14.55 -2.78 -6.45
N LYS A 33 -14.22 -4.01 -6.04
CA LYS A 33 -13.02 -4.29 -5.22
C LYS A 33 -11.73 -4.00 -6.00
N LYS A 34 -11.65 -4.35 -7.29
CA LYS A 34 -10.56 -4.00 -8.21
C LYS A 34 -10.35 -2.49 -8.27
N LYS A 35 -11.42 -1.72 -8.52
CA LYS A 35 -11.35 -0.25 -8.58
C LYS A 35 -10.87 0.35 -7.27
N LYS A 36 -11.39 -0.13 -6.13
CA LYS A 36 -10.99 0.34 -4.79
C LYS A 36 -9.51 0.04 -4.49
N THR A 37 -9.06 -1.19 -4.73
CA THR A 37 -7.66 -1.58 -4.52
C THR A 37 -6.72 -0.78 -5.41
N ASN A 38 -7.05 -0.61 -6.69
CA ASN A 38 -6.26 0.20 -7.62
C ASN A 38 -6.20 1.67 -7.21
N HIS A 39 -7.34 2.26 -6.83
CA HIS A 39 -7.38 3.67 -6.41
C HIS A 39 -6.51 3.92 -5.17
N ILE A 40 -6.63 3.06 -4.16
CA ILE A 40 -5.86 3.20 -2.92
C ILE A 40 -4.37 2.98 -3.18
N THR A 41 -4.00 1.96 -3.96
CA THR A 41 -2.59 1.71 -4.28
C THR A 41 -2.01 2.86 -5.11
N ASN A 42 -2.79 3.44 -6.03
CA ASN A 42 -2.37 4.58 -6.83
C ASN A 42 -2.10 5.83 -5.97
N ILE A 43 -3.01 6.14 -5.03
CA ILE A 43 -2.84 7.26 -4.09
C ILE A 43 -1.63 7.03 -3.18
N THR A 44 -1.50 5.82 -2.62
CA THR A 44 -0.42 5.49 -1.68
C THR A 44 0.94 5.63 -2.36
N GLU A 45 1.12 5.08 -3.55
CA GLU A 45 2.37 5.24 -4.31
C GLU A 45 2.67 6.71 -4.62
N LEU A 46 1.67 7.46 -5.08
CA LEU A 46 1.85 8.86 -5.46
C LEU A 46 2.25 9.70 -4.23
N LEU A 47 1.56 9.51 -3.11
CA LEU A 47 1.88 10.15 -1.84
C LEU A 47 3.32 9.83 -1.41
N LEU A 48 3.73 8.56 -1.48
CA LEU A 48 5.09 8.16 -1.10
C LEU A 48 6.16 8.76 -2.03
N ILE A 49 5.90 8.83 -3.33
CA ILE A 49 6.82 9.47 -4.29
C ILE A 49 6.93 10.96 -3.95
N VAL A 50 5.81 11.66 -3.79
CA VAL A 50 5.79 13.10 -3.51
C VAL A 50 6.49 13.41 -2.19
N VAL A 51 6.17 12.68 -1.12
CA VAL A 51 6.77 12.91 0.21
C VAL A 51 8.28 12.66 0.18
N ASN A 52 8.74 11.55 -0.39
CA ASN A 52 10.18 11.26 -0.43
C ASN A 52 10.95 12.23 -1.33
N LEU A 53 10.37 12.60 -2.47
CA LEU A 53 10.99 13.52 -3.41
C LEU A 53 11.06 14.93 -2.83
N ALA A 54 9.95 15.45 -2.29
CA ALA A 54 9.90 16.76 -1.65
C ALA A 54 10.84 16.83 -0.44
N SER A 55 10.83 15.81 0.42
CA SER A 55 11.69 15.78 1.61
C SER A 55 13.17 15.67 1.24
N GLY A 56 13.52 14.82 0.26
CA GLY A 56 14.90 14.70 -0.22
C GLY A 56 15.43 16.03 -0.76
N ILE A 57 14.69 16.67 -1.66
CA ILE A 57 15.06 17.99 -2.21
C ILE A 57 15.17 19.04 -1.10
N PHE A 58 14.20 19.10 -0.19
CA PHE A 58 14.19 20.05 0.92
C PHE A 58 15.41 19.88 1.83
N ILE A 59 15.75 18.64 2.20
CA ILE A 59 16.93 18.34 3.01
C ILE A 59 18.22 18.70 2.26
N ALA A 60 18.31 18.43 0.96
CA ALA A 60 19.48 18.81 0.15
C ALA A 60 19.72 20.33 0.14
N ILE A 61 18.66 21.12 -0.07
CA ILE A 61 18.73 22.59 -0.09
C ILE A 61 19.15 23.14 1.28
N LEU A 62 18.53 22.63 2.36
CA LEU A 62 18.90 23.04 3.71
C LEU A 62 20.35 22.68 4.05
N SER A 63 20.80 21.48 3.67
CA SER A 63 22.17 21.01 3.91
C SER A 63 23.21 21.83 3.15
N SER A 64 22.88 22.31 1.94
CA SER A 64 23.75 23.18 1.15
C SER A 64 23.84 24.61 1.68
N SER A 65 22.83 25.07 2.42
CA SER A 65 22.79 26.42 2.99
C SER A 65 23.52 26.52 4.35
N MET A 66 23.79 25.38 5.00
CA MET A 66 24.50 25.33 6.28
C MET A 66 26.02 25.24 6.07
N GLN A 67 26.78 26.20 6.61
CA GLN A 67 28.25 26.29 6.47
C GLN A 67 29.03 25.07 6.99
N LYS A 68 28.45 24.26 7.87
CA LYS A 68 29.02 22.97 8.30
C LYS A 68 28.33 21.85 7.51
N GLY A 69 28.95 21.42 6.42
CA GLY A 69 28.43 20.35 5.57
C GLY A 69 28.17 19.08 6.38
N ASN A 70 26.89 18.75 6.59
CA ASN A 70 26.48 17.56 7.33
C ASN A 70 26.32 16.40 6.36
N ILE A 71 27.37 15.59 6.21
CA ILE A 71 27.40 14.43 5.31
C ILE A 71 26.20 13.50 5.53
N LEU A 72 25.71 13.39 6.76
CA LEU A 72 24.55 12.54 7.09
C LEU A 72 23.24 13.09 6.53
N MET A 73 23.07 14.41 6.46
CA MET A 73 21.88 15.01 5.84
C MET A 73 21.89 14.84 4.33
N TYR A 74 23.05 14.94 3.68
CA TYR A 74 23.19 14.59 2.27
C TYR A 74 22.88 13.11 2.01
N LEU A 75 23.38 12.21 2.87
CA LEU A 75 23.08 10.79 2.78
C LEU A 75 21.59 10.50 2.98
N THR A 76 20.93 11.20 3.90
CA THR A 76 19.48 11.12 4.12
C THR A 76 18.72 11.55 2.87
N SER A 77 19.09 12.70 2.29
CA SER A 77 18.49 13.19 1.05
C SER A 77 18.66 12.19 -0.09
N LEU A 78 19.88 11.69 -0.30
CA LEU A 78 20.17 10.71 -1.35
C LEU A 78 19.36 9.44 -1.16
N TRP A 79 19.23 8.97 0.09
CA TRP A 79 18.41 7.81 0.43
C TRP A 79 16.93 8.04 0.10
N MET A 80 16.36 9.18 0.50
CA MET A 80 14.95 9.51 0.20
C MET A 80 14.71 9.60 -1.31
N LEU A 81 15.59 10.27 -2.06
CA LEU A 81 15.50 10.34 -3.52
C LEU A 81 15.61 8.96 -4.16
N GLY A 82 16.55 8.13 -3.70
CA GLY A 82 16.70 6.74 -4.15
C GLY A 82 15.44 5.92 -3.91
N THR A 83 14.79 6.08 -2.76
CA THR A 83 13.53 5.40 -2.46
C THR A 83 12.39 5.89 -3.34
N ALA A 84 12.31 7.18 -3.64
CA ALA A 84 11.31 7.72 -4.58
C ALA A 84 11.47 7.10 -5.98
N VAL A 85 12.71 7.03 -6.50
CA VAL A 85 13.02 6.38 -7.79
C VAL A 85 12.65 4.90 -7.76
N TYR A 86 12.99 4.18 -6.69
CA TYR A 86 12.62 2.77 -6.54
C TYR A 86 11.09 2.57 -6.59
N ILE A 87 10.31 3.42 -5.92
CA ILE A 87 8.85 3.35 -5.94
C ILE A 87 8.32 3.60 -7.35
N VAL A 88 8.86 4.59 -8.08
CA VAL A 88 8.48 4.84 -9.48
C VAL A 88 8.74 3.61 -10.36
N ILE A 89 9.92 2.98 -10.23
CA ILE A 89 10.24 1.75 -10.97
C ILE A 89 9.25 0.63 -10.62
N SER A 90 8.94 0.45 -9.33
CA SER A 90 8.00 -0.56 -8.87
C SER A 90 6.58 -0.33 -9.41
N ARG A 91 6.15 0.92 -9.48
CA ARG A 91 4.87 1.36 -10.07
C ARG A 91 4.82 1.06 -11.57
N LEU A 92 5.89 1.36 -12.31
CA LEU A 92 5.99 1.06 -13.74
C LEU A 92 5.92 -0.46 -14.01
N ARG A 93 6.61 -1.27 -13.18
CA ARG A 93 6.54 -2.74 -13.26
C ARG A 93 5.12 -3.25 -13.02
N ARG A 94 4.42 -2.72 -12.01
CA ARG A 94 3.01 -3.08 -11.72
C ARG A 94 2.08 -2.73 -12.88
N LEU A 95 2.22 -1.54 -13.47
CA LEU A 95 1.39 -1.13 -14.61
C LEU A 95 1.59 -2.05 -15.82
N ARG A 96 2.83 -2.49 -16.09
CA ARG A 96 3.11 -3.48 -17.16
C ARG A 96 2.49 -4.86 -16.89
N GLN A 97 2.46 -5.30 -15.64
CA GLN A 97 1.84 -6.59 -15.27
C GLN A 97 0.31 -6.61 -15.45
N SER A 98 -0.35 -5.45 -15.50
CA SER A 98 -1.81 -5.40 -15.72
C SER A 98 -2.26 -5.96 -17.07
N HIS A 99 -1.38 -6.00 -18.06
CA HIS A 99 -1.68 -6.51 -19.40
C HIS A 99 -1.53 -8.04 -19.54
N GLN A 100 -1.04 -8.73 -18.50
CA GLN A 100 -0.78 -10.18 -18.53
C GLN A 100 -1.95 -11.04 -18.06
N PHE A 101 -3.02 -10.43 -17.54
CA PHE A 101 -4.18 -11.16 -17.01
C PHE A 101 -5.31 -11.18 -18.04
N ASP A 102 -6.00 -12.32 -18.15
CA ASP A 102 -7.17 -12.48 -18.99
C ASP A 102 -8.30 -11.53 -18.55
N ARG A 103 -9.08 -11.04 -19.52
CA ARG A 103 -10.28 -10.21 -19.26
C ARG A 103 -11.48 -11.04 -18.77
N SER A 104 -11.23 -12.11 -18.03
CA SER A 104 -12.24 -12.95 -17.38
C SER A 104 -12.43 -12.51 -15.93
N MET A 105 -13.56 -12.89 -15.31
CA MET A 105 -13.83 -12.59 -13.90
C MET A 105 -12.74 -13.17 -12.98
N GLN A 106 -12.27 -14.38 -13.29
CA GLN A 106 -11.19 -15.05 -12.56
C GLN A 106 -9.84 -14.35 -12.78
N GLY A 107 -9.54 -13.89 -14.00
CA GLY A 107 -8.35 -13.10 -14.31
C GLY A 107 -8.35 -11.75 -13.58
N ASP A 108 -9.49 -11.09 -13.49
CA ASP A 108 -9.66 -9.84 -12.74
C ASP A 108 -9.48 -10.01 -11.23
N LEU A 109 -9.94 -11.13 -10.68
CA LEU A 109 -9.71 -11.48 -9.28
C LEU A 109 -8.23 -11.77 -9.00
N GLN A 110 -7.57 -12.58 -9.85
CA GLN A 110 -6.14 -12.87 -9.74
C GLN A 110 -5.29 -11.60 -9.85
N TYR A 111 -5.61 -10.72 -10.80
CA TYR A 111 -4.99 -9.42 -10.92
C TYR A 111 -5.17 -8.61 -9.62
N THR A 112 -6.39 -8.55 -9.08
CA THR A 112 -6.67 -7.79 -7.85
C THR A 112 -5.91 -8.35 -6.64
N ILE A 113 -5.76 -9.68 -6.52
CA ILE A 113 -4.95 -10.34 -5.49
C ILE A 113 -3.46 -10.01 -5.67
N SER A 114 -2.97 -9.97 -6.91
CA SER A 114 -1.57 -9.58 -7.20
C SER A 114 -1.28 -8.14 -6.77
N VAL A 115 -2.22 -7.21 -7.02
CA VAL A 115 -2.12 -5.80 -6.60
C VAL A 115 -2.18 -5.69 -5.07
N ALA A 116 -3.10 -6.39 -4.41
CA ALA A 116 -3.17 -6.43 -2.96
C ALA A 116 -1.89 -7.00 -2.33
N THR A 117 -1.29 -8.01 -2.96
CA THR A 117 -0.01 -8.59 -2.52
C THR A 117 1.14 -7.60 -2.70
N TYR A 118 1.19 -6.88 -3.82
CA TYR A 118 2.14 -5.78 -4.03
C TYR A 118 1.98 -4.71 -2.95
N GLN A 119 0.75 -4.33 -2.61
CA GLN A 119 0.48 -3.31 -1.58
C GLN A 119 0.99 -3.73 -0.19
N VAL A 120 0.81 -5.01 0.18
CA VAL A 120 1.36 -5.54 1.44
C VAL A 120 2.89 -5.51 1.45
N ARG A 121 3.54 -5.91 0.34
CA ARG A 121 5.01 -5.86 0.22
C ARG A 121 5.53 -4.42 0.27
N LEU A 122 4.86 -3.51 -0.42
CA LEU A 122 5.21 -2.08 -0.43
C LEU A 122 5.12 -1.50 0.99
N SER A 123 4.06 -1.82 1.72
CA SER A 123 3.90 -1.40 3.12
C SER A 123 5.01 -1.92 4.03
N LEU A 124 5.42 -3.19 3.86
CA LEU A 124 6.56 -3.75 4.60
C LEU A 124 7.86 -3.02 4.25
N LEU A 125 8.11 -2.77 2.96
CA LEU A 125 9.26 -2.01 2.50
C LEU A 125 9.28 -0.58 3.06
N MET A 126 8.14 0.10 3.12
CA MET A 126 8.03 1.43 3.73
C MET A 126 8.39 1.42 5.21
N ARG A 127 7.93 0.40 5.94
CA ARG A 127 8.26 0.24 7.37
C ARG A 127 9.74 0.00 7.59
N TRP A 128 10.38 -0.79 6.72
CA TRP A 128 11.84 -0.97 6.75
C TRP A 128 12.59 0.29 6.33
N ASN A 129 12.08 1.04 5.35
CA ASN A 129 12.68 2.29 4.87
C ASN A 129 12.68 3.39 5.95
N MET A 130 11.71 3.35 6.86
CA MET A 130 11.59 4.30 7.96
C MET A 130 12.79 4.27 8.91
N LEU A 131 13.36 3.09 9.16
CA LEU A 131 14.47 2.91 10.11
C LEU A 131 15.75 3.68 9.70
N PRO A 132 16.31 3.48 8.49
CA PRO A 132 17.50 4.23 8.08
C PRO A 132 17.21 5.73 8.00
N VAL A 133 16.02 6.15 7.55
CA VAL A 133 15.65 7.57 7.53
C VAL A 133 15.61 8.16 8.94
N ALA A 134 15.03 7.45 9.91
CA ALA A 134 14.96 7.90 11.31
C ALA A 134 16.36 8.00 11.93
N ILE A 135 17.21 6.99 11.74
CA ILE A 135 18.57 6.96 12.28
C ILE A 135 19.42 8.08 11.66
N LEU A 136 19.43 8.18 10.33
CA LEU A 136 20.22 9.21 9.63
C LEU A 136 19.75 10.62 9.98
N THR A 137 18.45 10.82 10.10
CA THR A 137 17.89 12.11 10.51
C THR A 137 18.25 12.44 11.95
N ALA A 138 18.12 11.49 12.89
CA ALA A 138 18.48 11.70 14.29
C ALA A 138 19.98 12.04 14.45
N LEU A 139 20.86 11.27 13.82
CA LEU A 139 22.30 11.53 13.83
C LEU A 139 22.65 12.86 13.14
N GLY A 140 21.97 13.18 12.04
CA GLY A 140 22.13 14.45 11.34
C GLY A 140 21.76 15.64 12.23
N VAL A 141 20.63 15.58 12.94
CA VAL A 141 20.19 16.65 13.85
C VAL A 141 21.14 16.79 15.05
N LEU A 142 21.61 15.67 15.61
CA LEU A 142 22.58 15.66 16.73
C LEU A 142 23.90 16.34 16.34
N ASN A 143 24.47 15.98 15.18
CA ASN A 143 25.71 16.58 14.69
C ASN A 143 25.55 18.05 14.27
N GLY A 144 24.33 18.46 13.94
CA GLY A 144 24.00 19.84 13.55
C GLY A 144 23.92 20.83 14.72
N GLY A 145 24.11 20.40 15.96
CA GLY A 145 24.03 21.26 17.16
C GLY A 145 22.65 21.92 17.34
N LYS A 146 21.59 21.31 16.79
CA LYS A 146 20.24 21.86 16.84
C LYS A 146 19.65 21.78 18.26
N SER A 147 18.69 22.66 18.55
CA SER A 147 17.96 22.68 19.82
C SER A 147 17.37 21.31 20.17
N ILE A 148 17.45 20.95 21.46
CA ILE A 148 16.90 19.71 22.03
C ILE A 148 15.41 19.55 21.67
N GLY A 149 14.65 20.65 21.57
CA GLY A 149 13.24 20.61 21.17
C GLY A 149 13.02 20.06 19.75
N ILE A 150 13.93 20.34 18.81
CA ILE A 150 13.85 19.82 17.43
C ILE A 150 14.12 18.31 17.43
N ILE A 151 15.05 17.83 18.26
CA ILE A 151 15.37 16.40 18.41
C ILE A 151 14.16 15.65 18.96
N ILE A 152 13.57 16.15 20.05
CA ILE A 152 12.38 15.53 20.68
C ILE A 152 11.20 15.52 19.71
N GLY A 153 10.93 16.65 19.03
CA GLY A 153 9.86 16.74 18.04
C GLY A 153 10.04 15.76 16.88
N THR A 154 11.28 15.60 16.40
CA THR A 154 11.62 14.64 15.34
C THR A 154 11.40 13.20 15.78
N LEU A 155 11.83 12.83 16.99
CA LEU A 155 11.62 11.48 17.54
C LEU A 155 10.13 11.17 17.72
N LEU A 156 9.35 12.10 18.26
CA LEU A 156 7.90 11.95 18.41
C LEU A 156 7.20 11.76 17.05
N LEU A 157 7.61 12.53 16.03
CA LEU A 157 7.10 12.37 14.67
C LEU A 157 7.38 10.96 14.12
N PHE A 158 8.60 10.44 14.28
CA PHE A 158 8.92 9.07 13.86
C PHE A 158 8.12 8.02 14.65
N ILE A 159 7.88 8.21 15.94
CA ILE A 159 7.03 7.30 16.71
C ILE A 159 5.61 7.28 16.13
N LEU A 160 5.00 8.44 15.87
CA LEU A 160 3.65 8.55 15.31
C LEU A 160 3.56 7.88 13.93
N VAL A 161 4.54 8.15 13.05
CA VAL A 161 4.57 7.55 11.71
C VAL A 161 4.75 6.03 11.79
N TYR A 162 5.45 5.51 12.80
CA TYR A 162 5.65 4.06 12.97
C TYR A 162 4.35 3.37 13.34
N TYR A 163 3.56 3.97 14.24
CA TYR A 163 2.23 3.47 14.58
C TYR A 163 1.27 3.55 13.40
N ALA A 164 1.27 4.66 12.66
CA ALA A 164 0.46 4.82 11.44
C ALA A 164 0.80 3.75 10.39
N SER A 165 2.09 3.50 10.16
CA SER A 165 2.56 2.46 9.23
C SER A 165 2.13 1.05 9.65
N ARG A 166 2.14 0.73 10.94
CA ARG A 166 1.66 -0.56 11.46
C ARG A 166 0.16 -0.73 11.22
N TRP A 167 -0.62 0.31 11.47
CA TRP A 167 -2.06 0.29 11.26
C TRP A 167 -2.41 0.10 9.77
N GLU A 168 -1.74 0.85 8.89
CA GLU A 168 -1.88 0.76 7.45
C GLU A 168 -1.54 -0.66 6.93
N HIS A 169 -0.44 -1.25 7.40
CA HIS A 169 -0.04 -2.61 7.03
C HIS A 169 -1.11 -3.66 7.34
N ASN A 170 -1.70 -3.55 8.54
CA ASN A 170 -2.75 -4.47 8.97
C ASN A 170 -3.97 -4.37 8.05
N ILE A 171 -4.41 -3.16 7.69
CA ILE A 171 -5.53 -2.96 6.76
C ILE A 171 -5.26 -3.65 5.42
N TYR A 172 -4.05 -3.52 4.88
CA TYR A 172 -3.70 -4.15 3.60
C TYR A 172 -3.65 -5.67 3.69
N LYS A 173 -3.15 -6.21 4.80
CA LYS A 173 -3.16 -7.65 5.06
C LYS A 173 -4.59 -8.20 5.14
N TYR A 174 -5.49 -7.54 5.85
CA TYR A 174 -6.90 -7.96 5.94
C TYR A 174 -7.58 -7.97 4.57
N ARG A 175 -7.38 -6.93 3.75
CA ARG A 175 -7.95 -6.88 2.39
C ARG A 175 -7.41 -7.97 1.48
N LYS A 176 -6.12 -8.29 1.58
CA LYS A 176 -5.54 -9.40 0.84
C LYS A 176 -6.22 -10.72 1.23
N LEU A 177 -6.34 -10.99 2.52
CA LEU A 177 -6.98 -12.23 3.03
C LEU A 177 -8.44 -12.33 2.59
N GLU A 178 -9.16 -11.21 2.55
CA GLU A 178 -10.54 -11.17 2.07
C GLU A 178 -10.64 -11.61 0.60
N LEU A 179 -9.76 -11.09 -0.28
CA LEU A 179 -9.72 -11.48 -1.69
C LEU A 179 -9.31 -12.95 -1.89
N GLU A 180 -8.34 -13.44 -1.12
CA GLU A 180 -7.94 -14.86 -1.14
C GLU A 180 -9.04 -15.78 -0.61
N SER A 181 -9.88 -15.30 0.31
CA SER A 181 -11.05 -16.06 0.78
C SER A 181 -12.13 -16.14 -0.29
N LEU A 182 -12.33 -15.06 -1.07
CA LEU A 182 -13.29 -15.04 -2.17
C LEU A 182 -12.85 -15.96 -3.31
N GLN A 183 -11.56 -15.97 -3.64
CA GLN A 183 -11.01 -16.93 -4.61
C GLN A 183 -11.23 -18.39 -4.20
N ARG A 184 -10.96 -18.72 -2.93
CA ARG A 184 -11.14 -20.08 -2.41
C ARG A 184 -12.60 -20.54 -2.47
N LYS A 185 -13.55 -19.65 -2.20
CA LYS A 185 -14.98 -19.95 -2.28
C LYS A 185 -15.44 -20.23 -3.71
N LEU A 186 -15.00 -19.43 -4.67
CA LEU A 186 -15.32 -19.66 -6.08
C LEU A 186 -14.73 -20.99 -6.58
N GLN A 187 -13.51 -21.33 -6.17
CA GLN A 187 -12.89 -22.60 -6.52
C GLN A 187 -13.60 -23.81 -5.87
N SER A 188 -14.17 -23.68 -4.67
CA SER A 188 -14.93 -24.78 -4.05
C SER A 188 -16.32 -24.97 -4.69
N GLU A 189 -17.01 -23.88 -5.05
CA GLU A 189 -18.32 -23.94 -5.71
C GLU A 189 -18.22 -24.50 -7.14
N ASP A 190 -17.16 -24.16 -7.89
CA ASP A 190 -16.92 -24.74 -9.22
C ASP A 190 -16.67 -26.26 -9.16
N VAL A 191 -16.06 -26.77 -8.08
CA VAL A 191 -15.78 -28.20 -7.90
C VAL A 191 -17.05 -28.97 -7.52
N GLU A 192 -17.92 -28.38 -6.70
CA GLU A 192 -19.19 -28.99 -6.27
C GLU A 192 -20.23 -29.04 -7.40
N ASN A 193 -20.17 -28.11 -8.36
CA ASN A 193 -21.03 -28.11 -9.56
C ASN A 193 -20.56 -29.08 -10.67
N LEU A 194 -19.38 -29.68 -10.52
CA LEU A 194 -18.81 -30.66 -11.47
C LEU A 194 -18.90 -32.12 -10.98
N THR A 195 -19.38 -32.35 -9.75
CA THR A 195 -19.61 -33.67 -9.13
C THR A 195 -21.08 -33.99 -9.00
#